data_AF-A0A922NL50-F1
#
_entry.id   AF-A0A922NL50-F1
#
_cell.length_a   1.000
_cell.length_b   1.000
_cell.length_c   1.000
_cell.angle_alpha   90.00
_cell.angle_beta   90.00
_cell.angle_gamma   90.00
#
_symmetry.space_group_name_H-M   'P 1'
#
loop_
_entity.id
_entity.type
_entity.pdbx_description
1 polymer ?
#
loop_
_entity_poly.entity_id
_entity_poly.type
_entity_poly.pdbx_seq_one_letter_code
_entity_poly.pdbx_strand_id
1 'polypeptide(L)'
;MIGKITTQLVITGVERRGRPKTLQPGNREWVTLIAAISAAGWSVPPFLIFAGQYHLSAWYEEAEIPRDWAIAVSDNGWTNNELGVEWLKHFNAHTQARTIGARRLLIIDGHKSHQSLAFQELCKENNIYTLCMPPHSSHLLQPLDVGCFSPLKRAYSREVESLMRNHINHITKLEFLPAFKIAFDQAFTPANICSAFRGAGLVPLQPEAVLSKLDVQLRTPTPPAAALPEAPWVAQTPSNARELEAQSSLIRERVRQHKSSSPASIIEAIDQLKKGAEPQRVGGALKGVYRSTEYL
;
A
#
# COMPACT_ATOMS: atom_id res chain seq x y z
N MET A 1 -11.49 -45.90 -1.92
CA MET A 1 -10.46 -44.86 -2.07
C MET A 1 -11.18 -43.59 -2.52
N ILE A 2 -11.49 -42.68 -1.59
CA ILE A 2 -12.37 -41.53 -1.82
C ILE A 2 -11.52 -40.34 -2.24
N GLY A 3 -11.69 -39.89 -3.49
CA GLY A 3 -11.03 -38.72 -4.04
C GLY A 3 -11.59 -37.44 -3.45
N LYS A 4 -10.72 -36.62 -2.86
CA LYS A 4 -11.04 -35.28 -2.36
C LYS A 4 -11.03 -34.32 -3.55
N ILE A 5 -12.19 -33.87 -4.01
CA ILE A 5 -12.29 -32.80 -5.01
C ILE A 5 -12.14 -31.47 -4.27
N THR A 6 -11.05 -30.76 -4.51
CA THR A 6 -10.85 -29.37 -4.07
C THR A 6 -11.20 -28.44 -5.23
N THR A 7 -12.08 -27.48 -5.00
CA THR A 7 -12.42 -26.40 -5.94
C THR A 7 -11.25 -25.40 -6.01
N GLN A 8 -10.34 -25.58 -6.96
CA GLN A 8 -9.44 -24.51 -7.39
C GLN A 8 -10.09 -23.73 -8.52
N LEU A 9 -10.28 -22.42 -8.31
CA LEU A 9 -10.71 -21.50 -9.35
C LEU A 9 -9.55 -21.28 -10.34
N VAL A 10 -9.61 -21.93 -11.51
CA VAL A 10 -8.68 -21.70 -12.60
C VAL A 10 -9.18 -20.51 -13.43
N ILE A 11 -8.53 -19.35 -13.30
CA ILE A 11 -8.76 -18.20 -14.19
C ILE A 11 -7.73 -18.30 -15.31
N THR A 12 -8.11 -18.84 -16.47
CA THR A 12 -7.31 -18.75 -17.69
C THR A 12 -7.50 -17.38 -18.32
N GLY A 13 -6.56 -16.46 -18.06
CA GLY A 13 -6.46 -15.23 -18.84
C GLY A 13 -5.80 -15.53 -20.18
N VAL A 14 -6.50 -15.22 -21.27
CA VAL A 14 -5.97 -15.32 -22.64
C VAL A 14 -4.91 -14.22 -22.84
N GLU A 15 -3.75 -14.64 -23.35
CA GLU A 15 -2.59 -13.85 -23.81
C GLU A 15 -2.05 -12.75 -22.88
N ARG A 16 -0.95 -13.07 -22.17
CA ARG A 16 0.05 -12.07 -21.76
C ARG A 16 1.36 -12.39 -22.47
N ARG A 17 1.89 -11.46 -23.28
CA ARG A 17 3.28 -11.46 -23.75
C ARG A 17 4.22 -11.20 -22.57
N GLY A 18 4.43 -12.21 -21.73
CA GLY A 18 5.35 -12.18 -20.61
C GLY A 18 5.47 -13.57 -20.00
N ARG A 19 6.64 -13.92 -19.46
CA ARG A 19 6.84 -15.18 -18.74
C ARG A 19 5.74 -15.33 -17.66
N PRO A 20 4.96 -16.42 -17.65
CA PRO A 20 3.97 -16.63 -16.62
C PRO A 20 4.69 -16.70 -15.26
N LYS A 21 4.29 -15.82 -14.32
CA LYS A 21 4.77 -15.88 -12.94
C LYS A 21 4.14 -17.10 -12.28
N THR A 22 4.97 -17.97 -11.71
CA THR A 22 4.51 -19.11 -10.92
C THR A 22 3.66 -18.62 -9.74
N LEU A 23 2.41 -19.08 -9.65
CA LEU A 23 1.51 -18.72 -8.56
C LEU A 23 1.83 -19.58 -7.33
N GLN A 24 2.22 -18.95 -6.22
CA GLN A 24 2.33 -19.66 -4.94
C GLN A 24 0.94 -20.06 -4.41
N PRO A 25 0.70 -21.35 -4.12
CA PRO A 25 -0.44 -21.80 -3.33
C PRO A 25 -0.08 -21.68 -1.85
N GLY A 26 -0.61 -20.67 -1.16
CA GLY A 26 -0.36 -20.48 0.27
C GLY A 26 -1.20 -19.35 0.87
N ASN A 27 -1.49 -19.45 2.18
CA ASN A 27 -2.10 -18.36 2.93
C ASN A 27 -1.18 -17.13 2.87
N ARG A 28 -1.73 -15.96 2.55
CA ARG A 28 -0.95 -14.74 2.35
C ARG A 28 -1.00 -13.91 3.63
N GLU A 29 0.02 -14.07 4.46
CA GLU A 29 0.24 -13.16 5.58
C GLU A 29 0.91 -11.87 5.08
N TRP A 30 0.49 -10.74 5.64
CA TRP A 30 1.05 -9.43 5.31
C TRP A 30 2.08 -9.03 6.36
N VAL A 31 3.17 -8.44 5.89
CA VAL A 31 4.15 -7.72 6.71
C VAL A 31 4.11 -6.27 6.26
N THR A 32 4.03 -5.35 7.24
CA THR A 32 4.15 -3.92 7.00
C THR A 32 5.60 -3.48 7.21
N LEU A 33 6.14 -2.70 6.27
CA LEU A 33 7.41 -2.00 6.44
C LEU A 33 7.16 -0.51 6.64
N ILE A 34 7.74 0.03 7.70
CA ILE A 34 7.88 1.45 7.96
C ILE A 34 9.37 1.80 7.72
N ALA A 35 9.67 2.63 6.72
CA ALA A 35 11.05 2.88 6.28
C ALA A 35 11.36 4.36 6.20
N ALA A 36 12.59 4.77 6.50
CA ALA A 36 13.00 6.16 6.32
C ALA A 36 14.32 6.27 5.56
N ILE A 37 14.43 7.29 4.71
CA ILE A 37 15.62 7.58 3.91
C ILE A 37 16.01 9.05 4.02
N SER A 38 17.31 9.31 3.91
CA SER A 38 17.89 10.65 3.92
C SER A 38 18.37 11.04 2.53
N ALA A 39 18.24 12.32 2.18
CA ALA A 39 18.77 12.88 0.95
C ALA A 39 20.29 12.72 0.81
N ALA A 40 20.99 12.46 1.92
CA ALA A 40 22.42 12.12 1.93
C ALA A 40 22.71 10.67 1.49
N GLY A 41 21.71 9.91 1.05
CA GLY A 41 21.91 8.59 0.44
C GLY A 41 21.98 7.43 1.43
N TRP A 42 21.44 7.58 2.63
CA TRP A 42 21.39 6.49 3.63
C TRP A 42 19.96 6.25 4.11
N SER A 43 19.70 5.03 4.58
CA SER A 43 18.42 4.62 5.15
C SER A 43 18.51 4.45 6.67
N VAL A 44 17.39 4.65 7.34
CA VAL A 44 17.18 4.20 8.71
C VAL A 44 16.93 2.69 8.66
N PRO A 45 17.45 1.90 9.62
CA PRO A 45 17.12 0.48 9.73
C PRO A 45 15.59 0.26 9.69
N PRO A 46 15.10 -0.73 8.92
CA PRO A 46 13.68 -0.94 8.71
C PRO A 46 12.97 -1.27 10.02
N PHE A 47 11.71 -0.83 10.10
CA PHE A 47 10.80 -1.16 11.18
C PHE A 47 9.66 -2.00 10.60
N LEU A 48 9.64 -3.28 10.93
CA LEU A 48 8.72 -4.26 10.42
C LEU A 48 7.59 -4.49 11.42
N ILE A 49 6.35 -4.59 10.94
CA ILE A 49 5.20 -4.98 11.76
C ILE A 49 4.65 -6.31 11.23
N PHE A 50 4.66 -7.31 12.10
CA PHE A 50 4.10 -8.64 11.84
C PHE A 50 2.70 -8.75 12.41
N ALA A 51 1.82 -9.46 11.68
CA ALA A 51 0.54 -9.87 12.26
C ALA A 51 0.80 -10.90 13.37
N GLY A 52 0.32 -10.64 14.59
CA GLY A 52 0.52 -11.54 15.73
C GLY A 52 0.44 -10.83 17.07
N GLN A 53 0.47 -11.62 18.13
CA GLN A 53 0.38 -11.13 19.52
C GLN A 53 1.71 -11.15 20.27
N TYR A 54 2.64 -12.00 19.83
CA TYR A 54 3.90 -12.24 20.54
C TYR A 54 5.07 -12.23 19.58
N HIS A 55 6.21 -11.81 20.10
CA HIS A 55 7.51 -11.99 19.46
C HIS A 55 7.96 -13.44 19.60
N LEU A 56 8.52 -14.01 18.53
CA LEU A 56 9.17 -15.31 18.59
C LEU A 56 10.70 -15.11 18.59
N SER A 57 11.41 -15.77 19.51
CA SER A 57 12.87 -15.67 19.62
C SER A 57 13.58 -16.06 18.32
N ALA A 58 13.04 -17.05 17.61
CA ALA A 58 13.53 -17.51 16.31
C ALA A 58 13.66 -16.37 15.27
N TRP A 59 12.83 -15.32 15.34
CA TRP A 59 12.93 -14.17 14.43
C TRP A 59 14.23 -13.38 14.59
N TYR A 60 14.88 -13.47 15.76
CA TYR A 60 16.08 -12.74 16.08
C TYR A 60 17.33 -13.63 16.09
N GLU A 61 17.16 -14.89 16.47
CA GLU A 61 18.26 -15.85 16.62
C GLU A 61 18.58 -16.58 15.32
N GLU A 62 17.56 -16.92 14.53
CA GLU A 62 17.72 -17.80 13.35
C GLU A 62 17.71 -17.02 12.03
N ALA A 63 17.05 -15.86 11.97
CA ALA A 63 16.79 -15.15 10.71
C ALA A 63 17.97 -14.33 10.16
N GLU A 64 19.12 -14.30 10.85
CA GLU A 64 20.34 -13.57 10.47
C GLU A 64 20.10 -12.09 10.05
N ILE A 65 19.17 -11.41 10.72
CA ILE A 65 18.90 -9.99 10.47
C ILE A 65 19.79 -9.09 11.33
N PRO A 66 20.12 -7.88 10.86
CA PRO A 66 20.85 -6.90 11.66
C PRO A 66 20.11 -6.56 12.96
N ARG A 67 20.84 -6.45 14.07
CA ARG A 67 20.26 -6.19 15.41
C ARG A 67 19.63 -4.82 15.57
N ASP A 68 19.95 -3.90 14.68
CA ASP A 68 19.37 -2.55 14.63
C ASP A 68 18.05 -2.51 13.85
N TRP A 69 17.59 -3.61 13.28
CA TRP A 69 16.25 -3.71 12.73
C TRP A 69 15.21 -3.82 13.84
N ALA A 70 14.11 -3.11 13.70
CA ALA A 70 12.99 -3.22 14.63
C ALA A 70 11.94 -4.16 14.04
N ILE A 71 11.49 -5.10 14.87
CA ILE A 71 10.29 -5.90 14.59
C ILE A 71 9.30 -5.55 15.70
N ALA A 72 8.07 -5.23 15.31
CA ALA A 72 6.92 -5.04 16.16
C ALA A 72 5.79 -5.99 15.74
N VAL A 73 4.78 -6.15 16.58
CA VAL A 73 3.62 -7.00 16.31
C VAL A 73 2.32 -6.22 16.52
N SER A 74 1.31 -6.53 15.70
CA SER A 74 -0.07 -6.11 15.91
C SER A 74 -1.04 -7.19 15.46
N ASP A 75 -2.26 -7.21 16.00
CA ASP A 75 -3.24 -8.28 15.69
C ASP A 75 -3.49 -8.49 14.20
N ASN A 76 -3.41 -7.41 13.41
CA ASN A 76 -3.72 -7.39 11.99
C ASN A 76 -2.49 -7.07 11.10
N GLY A 77 -1.31 -6.84 11.70
CA GLY A 77 -0.09 -6.45 10.99
C GLY A 77 -0.07 -5.01 10.47
N TRP A 78 -1.04 -4.19 10.85
CA TRP A 78 -1.10 -2.76 10.50
C TRP A 78 -0.48 -1.90 11.60
N THR A 79 -0.09 -0.68 11.25
CA THR A 79 0.28 0.31 12.26
C THR A 79 -0.95 0.82 13.03
N ASN A 80 -0.69 1.39 14.19
CA ASN A 80 -1.61 2.22 14.95
C ASN A 80 -0.85 3.44 15.50
N ASN A 81 -1.48 4.22 16.38
CA ASN A 81 -0.86 5.42 16.93
C ASN A 81 0.34 5.07 17.82
N GLU A 82 0.22 4.00 18.60
CA GLU A 82 1.25 3.51 19.53
C GLU A 82 2.49 3.06 18.77
N LEU A 83 2.32 2.23 17.74
CA LEU A 83 3.39 1.79 16.85
C LEU A 83 4.00 2.95 16.05
N GLY A 84 3.20 3.96 15.70
CA GLY A 84 3.71 5.20 15.10
C GLY A 84 4.68 5.95 16.03
N VAL A 85 4.37 6.00 17.33
CA VAL A 85 5.27 6.59 18.34
C VAL A 85 6.52 5.74 18.55
N GLU A 86 6.39 4.41 18.62
CA GLU A 86 7.54 3.50 18.72
C GLU A 86 8.47 3.62 17.52
N TRP A 87 7.92 3.71 16.31
CA TRP A 87 8.71 3.99 15.12
C TRP A 87 9.40 5.36 15.19
N LEU A 88 8.75 6.40 15.71
CA LEU A 88 9.39 7.72 15.84
C LEU A 88 10.56 7.69 16.84
N LYS A 89 10.46 6.92 17.92
CA LYS A 89 11.58 6.68 18.84
C LYS A 89 12.74 5.99 18.12
N HIS A 90 12.44 4.94 17.35
CA HIS A 90 13.41 4.23 16.50
C HIS A 90 14.08 5.18 15.49
N PHE A 91 13.29 5.96 14.75
CA PHE A 91 13.76 6.99 13.84
C PHE A 91 14.69 7.98 14.55
N ASN A 92 14.29 8.47 15.73
CA ASN A 92 15.09 9.43 16.48
C ASN A 92 16.45 8.83 16.89
N ALA A 93 16.45 7.61 17.44
CA ALA A 93 17.66 6.91 17.85
C ALA A 93 18.69 6.76 16.72
N HIS A 94 18.22 6.48 15.50
CA HIS A 94 19.11 6.29 14.34
C HIS A 94 19.49 7.57 13.59
N THR A 95 18.81 8.68 13.83
CA THR A 95 19.04 9.93 13.09
C THR A 95 19.61 11.06 13.93
N GLN A 96 19.46 11.03 15.26
CA GLN A 96 19.88 12.12 16.15
C GLN A 96 21.37 12.43 16.01
N ALA A 97 22.23 11.40 16.06
CA ALA A 97 23.68 11.54 15.92
C ALA A 97 24.12 12.00 14.51
N ARG A 98 23.23 11.94 13.52
CA ARG A 98 23.47 12.35 12.12
C ARG A 98 22.91 13.73 11.81
N THR A 99 22.37 14.44 12.82
CA THR A 99 21.75 15.75 12.63
C THR A 99 22.80 16.77 12.20
N ILE A 100 22.54 17.47 11.10
CA ILE A 100 23.34 18.61 10.66
C ILE A 100 22.54 19.88 10.98
N GLY A 101 23.13 20.77 11.79
CA GLY A 101 22.44 21.96 12.28
C GLY A 101 21.54 21.68 13.49
N ALA A 102 20.49 22.48 13.66
CA ALA A 102 19.66 22.44 14.87
C ALA A 102 18.42 21.53 14.77
N ARG A 103 18.00 21.15 13.56
CA ARG A 103 16.68 20.56 13.30
C ARG A 103 16.72 19.49 12.22
N ARG A 104 15.80 18.52 12.30
CA ARG A 104 15.54 17.51 11.26
C ARG A 104 14.17 17.76 10.65
N LEU A 105 14.06 17.60 9.33
CA LEU A 105 12.80 17.63 8.60
C LEU A 105 12.37 16.20 8.27
N LEU A 106 11.16 15.83 8.67
CA LEU A 106 10.53 14.55 8.39
C LEU A 106 9.38 14.77 7.42
N ILE A 107 9.47 14.22 6.21
CA ILE A 107 8.45 14.38 5.17
C ILE A 107 7.56 13.15 5.19
N ILE A 108 6.31 13.32 5.62
CA ILE A 108 5.36 12.24 5.89
C ILE A 108 4.16 12.31 4.97
N ASP A 109 3.46 11.19 4.78
CA ASP A 109 2.15 11.20 4.13
C ASP A 109 1.05 11.72 5.09
N GLY A 110 -0.16 11.90 4.57
CA GLY A 110 -1.31 12.36 5.34
C GLY A 110 -1.99 11.30 6.22
N HIS A 111 -1.31 10.20 6.56
CA HIS A 111 -1.94 9.12 7.31
C HIS A 111 -2.29 9.52 8.76
N LYS A 112 -3.41 9.01 9.27
CA LYS A 112 -3.97 9.40 10.57
C LYS A 112 -3.06 9.10 11.76
N SER A 113 -2.18 8.09 11.65
CA SER A 113 -1.27 7.67 12.73
C SER A 113 -0.28 8.75 13.17
N HIS A 114 0.09 9.67 12.28
CA HIS A 114 1.01 10.79 12.60
C HIS A 114 0.31 12.02 13.16
N GLN A 115 -1.02 12.00 13.21
CA GLN A 115 -1.82 13.10 13.75
C GLN A 115 -2.10 12.94 15.25
N SER A 116 -1.55 11.89 15.88
CA SER A 116 -1.68 11.72 17.32
C SER A 116 -0.87 12.79 18.06
N LEU A 117 -1.42 13.27 19.18
CA LEU A 117 -0.78 14.29 20.02
C LEU A 117 0.61 13.81 20.50
N ALA A 118 0.70 12.56 20.96
CA ALA A 118 1.95 11.97 21.43
C ALA A 118 3.05 11.96 20.36
N PHE A 119 2.69 11.68 19.10
CA PHE A 119 3.64 11.72 17.99
C PHE A 119 4.15 13.16 17.74
N GLN A 120 3.25 14.15 17.77
CA GLN A 120 3.59 15.55 17.58
C GLN A 120 4.45 16.12 18.72
N GLU A 121 4.13 15.77 19.97
CA GLU A 121 4.90 16.14 21.15
C GLU A 121 6.32 15.56 21.09
N LEU A 122 6.46 14.27 20.77
CA LEU A 122 7.77 13.63 20.64
C LEU A 122 8.61 14.25 19.51
N CYS A 123 7.99 14.61 18.38
CA CYS A 123 8.66 15.36 17.32
C CYS A 123 9.19 16.70 17.83
N LYS A 124 8.35 17.46 18.56
CA LYS A 124 8.71 18.77 19.12
C LYS A 124 9.86 18.67 20.12
N GLU A 125 9.80 17.72 21.05
CA GLU A 125 10.85 17.45 22.04
C GLU A 125 12.20 17.14 21.40
N ASN A 126 12.19 16.48 20.23
CA ASN A 126 13.40 16.04 19.53
C ASN A 126 13.84 16.96 18.38
N ASN A 127 13.27 18.17 18.28
CA ASN A 127 13.55 19.14 17.21
C ASN A 127 13.34 18.56 15.79
N ILE A 128 12.31 17.73 15.64
CA ILE A 128 11.87 17.13 14.37
C ILE A 128 10.64 17.92 13.88
N TYR A 129 10.75 18.49 12.69
CA TYR A 129 9.64 19.15 12.01
C TYR A 129 9.00 18.19 11.04
N THR A 130 7.69 18.00 11.12
CA THR A 130 6.95 17.18 10.17
C THR A 130 6.41 18.07 9.04
N LEU A 131 6.58 17.60 7.80
CA LEU A 131 5.96 18.17 6.61
C LEU A 131 5.08 17.11 5.98
N CYS A 132 3.76 17.32 6.07
CA CYS A 132 2.79 16.42 5.46
C CYS A 132 2.66 16.72 3.96
N MET A 133 2.78 15.69 3.14
CA MET A 133 2.54 15.78 1.70
C MET A 133 1.05 16.04 1.40
N PRO A 134 0.72 16.75 0.30
CA PRO A 134 -0.66 16.87 -0.17
C PRO A 134 -1.31 15.50 -0.43
N PRO A 135 -2.62 15.34 -0.21
CA PRO A 135 -3.32 14.10 -0.54
C PRO A 135 -3.10 13.68 -1.99
N HIS A 136 -2.99 12.36 -2.22
CA HIS A 136 -2.84 11.76 -3.56
C HIS A 136 -1.56 12.19 -4.33
N SER A 137 -0.54 12.71 -3.65
CA SER A 137 0.71 13.16 -4.28
C SER A 137 1.91 12.24 -4.06
N SER A 138 1.76 11.11 -3.35
CA SER A 138 2.86 10.21 -2.99
C SER A 138 3.70 9.75 -4.20
N HIS A 139 3.03 9.33 -5.27
CA HIS A 139 3.68 8.93 -6.53
C HIS A 139 4.54 10.02 -7.21
N LEU A 140 4.44 11.28 -6.76
CA LEU A 140 5.22 12.41 -7.26
C LEU A 140 6.24 12.91 -6.24
N LEU A 141 5.82 13.08 -4.99
CA LEU A 141 6.58 13.77 -3.95
C LEU A 141 7.26 12.84 -2.95
N GLN A 142 6.90 11.57 -2.89
CA GLN A 142 7.44 10.63 -1.92
C GLN A 142 8.65 9.87 -2.50
N PRO A 143 9.88 10.11 -2.01
CA PRO A 143 11.07 9.47 -2.57
C PRO A 143 11.00 7.93 -2.50
N LEU A 144 10.48 7.35 -1.43
CA LEU A 144 10.37 5.89 -1.34
C LEU A 144 9.54 5.28 -2.47
N ASP A 145 8.39 5.90 -2.81
CA ASP A 145 7.55 5.45 -3.92
C ASP A 145 8.23 5.66 -5.27
N VAL A 146 8.85 6.82 -5.45
CA VAL A 146 9.50 7.21 -6.71
C VAL A 146 10.70 6.31 -7.03
N GLY A 147 11.48 5.88 -6.03
CA GLY A 147 12.78 5.27 -6.29
C GLY A 147 13.16 4.00 -5.51
N CYS A 148 12.52 3.67 -4.38
CA CYS A 148 12.98 2.56 -3.52
C CYS A 148 12.03 1.35 -3.54
N PHE A 149 10.72 1.58 -3.44
CA PHE A 149 9.75 0.49 -3.30
C PHE A 149 9.55 -0.35 -4.56
N SER A 150 9.67 0.24 -5.75
CA SER A 150 9.61 -0.53 -6.99
C SER A 150 10.81 -1.49 -7.13
N PRO A 151 12.07 -1.04 -6.93
CA PRO A 151 13.22 -1.93 -6.80
C PRO A 151 13.07 -3.00 -5.70
N LEU A 152 12.59 -2.62 -4.51
CA LEU A 152 12.37 -3.56 -3.40
C LEU A 152 11.41 -4.69 -3.79
N LYS A 153 10.24 -4.34 -4.35
CA LYS A 153 9.24 -5.32 -4.80
C LYS A 153 9.82 -6.27 -5.85
N ARG A 154 10.64 -5.75 -6.76
CA ARG A 154 11.31 -6.55 -7.80
C ARG A 154 12.36 -7.47 -7.20
N ALA A 155 13.22 -6.96 -6.31
CA ALA A 155 14.26 -7.73 -5.65
C ALA A 155 13.65 -8.84 -4.80
N TYR A 156 12.67 -8.52 -3.95
CA TYR A 156 11.98 -9.50 -3.13
C TYR A 156 11.24 -10.55 -3.97
N SER A 157 10.63 -10.16 -5.09
CA SER A 157 10.04 -11.14 -6.03
C SER A 157 11.06 -12.16 -6.54
N ARG A 158 12.32 -11.75 -6.77
CA ARG A 158 13.39 -12.67 -7.19
C ARG A 158 13.80 -13.62 -6.06
N GLU A 159 13.85 -13.14 -4.82
CA GLU A 159 14.14 -13.98 -3.66
C GLU A 159 13.03 -15.02 -3.44
N VAL A 160 11.77 -14.61 -3.56
CA VAL A 160 10.61 -15.51 -3.53
C VAL A 160 10.70 -16.58 -4.62
N GLU A 161 11.05 -16.20 -5.86
CA GLU A 161 11.26 -17.16 -6.96
C GLU A 161 12.43 -18.12 -6.69
N SER A 162 13.47 -17.65 -6.00
CA SER A 162 14.63 -18.47 -5.60
C SER A 162 14.23 -19.52 -4.55
N LEU A 163 13.52 -19.11 -3.50
CA LEU A 163 12.98 -19.99 -2.46
C LEU A 163 12.11 -21.09 -3.08
N MET A 164 11.26 -20.73 -4.04
CA MET A 164 10.42 -21.70 -4.75
C MET A 164 11.22 -22.73 -5.55
N ARG A 165 12.31 -22.30 -6.22
CA ARG A 165 13.20 -23.22 -6.94
C ARG A 165 13.88 -24.21 -5.99
N ASN A 166 14.04 -23.84 -4.73
CA ASN A 166 14.55 -24.69 -3.65
C ASN A 166 13.44 -25.45 -2.90
N HIS A 167 12.26 -25.60 -3.52
CA HIS A 167 11.11 -26.32 -2.97
C HIS A 167 10.47 -25.72 -1.69
N ILE A 168 10.79 -24.48 -1.37
CA ILE A 168 10.11 -23.71 -0.30
C ILE A 168 8.87 -23.04 -0.91
N ASN A 169 7.72 -23.70 -0.75
CA ASN A 169 6.45 -23.25 -1.34
C ASN A 169 5.58 -22.42 -0.37
N HIS A 170 5.95 -22.38 0.91
CA HIS A 170 5.32 -21.56 1.93
C HIS A 170 6.39 -20.71 2.61
N ILE A 171 6.21 -19.38 2.57
CA ILE A 171 7.14 -18.42 3.16
C ILE A 171 6.58 -18.04 4.53
N THR A 172 7.21 -18.52 5.59
CA THR A 172 6.93 -18.06 6.94
C THR A 172 7.73 -16.78 7.23
N LYS A 173 7.59 -16.22 8.43
CA LYS A 173 8.41 -15.09 8.88
C LYS A 173 9.90 -15.42 8.89
N LEU A 174 10.27 -16.68 9.13
CA LEU A 174 11.66 -17.13 9.14
C LEU A 174 12.28 -17.14 7.75
N GLU A 175 11.54 -17.49 6.70
CA GLU A 175 12.03 -17.36 5.32
C GLU A 175 11.88 -15.93 4.78
N PHE A 176 10.86 -15.18 5.24
CA PHE A 176 10.63 -13.79 4.85
C PHE A 176 11.80 -12.90 5.22
N LEU A 177 12.26 -12.96 6.48
CA LEU A 177 13.27 -12.04 7.02
C LEU A 177 14.60 -12.03 6.22
N PRO A 178 15.27 -13.17 5.97
CA PRO A 178 16.52 -13.18 5.20
C PRO A 178 16.30 -12.78 3.73
N ALA A 179 15.20 -13.23 3.10
CA ALA A 179 14.84 -12.83 1.74
C ALA A 179 14.58 -11.32 1.63
N PHE A 180 13.86 -10.76 2.62
CA PHE A 180 13.59 -9.34 2.70
C PHE A 180 14.85 -8.53 2.95
N LYS A 181 15.78 -9.02 3.79
CA LYS A 181 17.10 -8.39 4.00
C LYS A 181 17.86 -8.23 2.70
N ILE A 182 18.01 -9.31 1.93
CA ILE A 182 18.70 -9.28 0.63
C ILE A 182 18.00 -8.27 -0.31
N ALA A 183 16.68 -8.28 -0.36
CA ALA A 183 15.91 -7.36 -1.18
C ALA A 183 16.06 -5.88 -0.75
N PHE A 184 16.07 -5.63 0.57
CA PHE A 184 16.22 -4.30 1.15
C PHE A 184 17.60 -3.73 0.82
N ASP A 185 18.66 -4.51 1.03
CA ASP A 185 20.04 -4.10 0.74
C ASP A 185 20.24 -3.76 -0.75
N GLN A 186 19.59 -4.50 -1.66
CA GLN A 186 19.62 -4.22 -3.10
C GLN A 186 18.82 -2.98 -3.50
N ALA A 187 17.75 -2.65 -2.76
CA ALA A 187 16.84 -1.57 -3.10
C ALA A 187 17.23 -0.23 -2.46
N PHE A 188 17.69 -0.22 -1.22
CA PHE A 188 18.00 0.97 -0.43
C PHE A 188 19.49 1.35 -0.54
N THR A 189 20.01 1.35 -1.77
CA THR A 189 21.39 1.79 -2.04
C THR A 189 21.48 3.31 -2.04
N PRO A 190 22.67 3.89 -1.76
CA PRO A 190 22.86 5.34 -1.84
C PRO A 190 22.47 5.93 -3.19
N ALA A 191 22.78 5.22 -4.28
CA ALA A 191 22.42 5.65 -5.62
C ALA A 191 20.89 5.73 -5.83
N ASN A 192 20.16 4.69 -5.41
CA ASN A 192 18.69 4.67 -5.52
C ASN A 192 18.06 5.75 -4.66
N ILE A 193 18.53 5.93 -3.42
CA ILE A 193 18.01 6.94 -2.49
C ILE A 193 18.24 8.36 -3.06
N CYS A 194 19.47 8.69 -3.47
CA CYS A 194 19.75 10.00 -4.05
C CYS A 194 18.94 10.24 -5.34
N SER A 195 18.79 9.21 -6.19
CA SER A 195 17.96 9.30 -7.38
C SER A 195 16.47 9.48 -7.05
N ALA A 196 16.00 8.88 -5.96
CA ALA A 196 14.62 9.02 -5.49
C ALA A 196 14.29 10.45 -5.07
N PHE A 197 15.17 11.09 -4.28
CA PHE A 197 15.03 12.49 -3.89
C PHE A 197 15.08 13.44 -5.10
N ARG A 198 15.93 13.15 -6.08
CA ARG A 198 15.98 13.89 -7.34
C ARG A 198 14.69 13.72 -8.15
N GLY A 199 14.19 12.49 -8.26
CA GLY A 199 12.95 12.17 -8.99
C GLY A 199 11.71 12.81 -8.38
N ALA A 200 11.69 12.94 -7.06
CA ALA A 200 10.67 13.66 -6.29
C ALA A 200 10.84 15.19 -6.31
N GLY A 201 11.91 15.70 -6.96
CA GLY A 201 12.20 17.13 -7.07
C GLY A 201 12.53 17.81 -5.73
N LEU A 202 12.94 17.04 -4.71
CA LEU A 202 13.24 17.57 -3.38
C LEU A 202 14.73 17.94 -3.24
N VAL A 203 15.64 17.12 -3.77
CA VAL A 203 17.09 17.37 -3.71
C VAL A 203 17.76 17.03 -5.06
N PRO A 204 18.27 18.04 -5.79
CA PRO A 204 18.04 19.46 -5.57
C PRO A 204 16.55 19.82 -5.69
N LEU A 205 16.14 20.92 -5.05
CA LEU A 205 14.75 21.40 -5.11
C LEU A 205 14.42 21.82 -6.55
N GLN A 206 13.52 21.08 -7.20
CA GLN A 206 13.10 21.30 -8.59
C GLN A 206 11.56 21.23 -8.70
N PRO A 207 10.83 22.28 -8.28
CA PRO A 207 9.36 22.26 -8.29
C PRO A 207 8.80 22.05 -9.70
N GLU A 208 9.36 22.72 -10.71
CA GLU A 208 8.89 22.64 -12.11
C GLU A 208 8.93 21.23 -12.69
N ALA A 209 9.94 20.43 -12.32
CA ALA A 209 10.06 19.04 -12.76
C ALA A 209 8.96 18.14 -12.17
N VAL A 210 8.38 18.52 -11.04
CA VAL A 210 7.25 17.83 -10.42
C VAL A 210 5.93 18.38 -10.97
N LEU A 211 5.80 19.71 -11.07
CA LEU A 211 4.59 20.38 -11.55
C LEU A 211 4.28 20.02 -13.01
N SER A 212 5.30 19.87 -13.86
CA SER A 212 5.13 19.43 -15.25
C SER A 212 4.55 18.01 -15.40
N LYS A 213 4.59 17.19 -14.34
CA LYS A 213 3.96 15.85 -14.31
C LYS A 213 2.48 15.89 -13.91
N LEU A 214 2.00 17.03 -13.41
CA LEU A 214 0.59 17.20 -13.08
C LEU A 214 -0.19 17.41 -14.37
N ASP A 215 -0.97 16.40 -14.76
CA ASP A 215 -1.99 16.58 -15.81
C ASP A 215 -3.14 17.39 -15.21
N VAL A 216 -3.01 18.72 -15.24
CA VAL A 216 -4.05 19.65 -14.77
C VAL A 216 -5.14 19.70 -15.82
N GLN A 217 -5.97 18.65 -15.88
CA GLN A 217 -7.26 18.76 -16.54
C GLN A 217 -8.17 19.61 -15.65
N LEU A 218 -8.25 20.91 -15.97
CA LEU A 218 -9.32 21.76 -15.49
C LEU A 218 -10.63 21.10 -15.90
N ARG A 219 -11.29 20.39 -14.98
CA ARG A 219 -12.65 19.92 -15.21
C ARG A 219 -13.54 21.14 -15.26
N THR A 220 -13.81 21.64 -16.47
CA THR A 220 -14.95 22.51 -16.70
C THR A 220 -16.18 21.75 -16.22
N PRO A 221 -17.02 22.33 -15.33
CA PRO A 221 -18.30 21.72 -15.01
C PRO A 221 -19.02 21.42 -16.32
N THR A 222 -19.38 20.16 -16.54
CA THR A 222 -20.20 19.79 -17.71
C THR A 222 -21.43 20.71 -17.69
N PRO A 223 -21.72 21.46 -18.77
CA PRO A 223 -22.94 22.24 -18.84
C PRO A 223 -24.13 21.33 -18.53
N PRO A 224 -25.15 21.78 -17.79
CA PRO A 224 -26.35 20.97 -17.56
C PRO A 224 -26.86 20.51 -18.93
N ALA A 225 -26.89 19.20 -19.15
CA ALA A 225 -27.35 18.65 -20.41
C ALA A 225 -28.77 19.15 -20.67
N ALA A 226 -28.99 19.85 -21.79
CA ALA A 226 -30.32 20.13 -22.27
C ALA A 226 -31.07 18.80 -22.41
N ALA A 227 -32.28 18.74 -21.85
CA ALA A 227 -33.08 17.53 -21.80
C ALA A 227 -33.31 16.96 -23.20
N LEU A 228 -32.60 15.87 -23.53
CA LEU A 228 -32.91 15.04 -24.69
C LEU A 228 -34.06 14.09 -24.33
N PRO A 229 -34.95 13.76 -25.28
CA PRO A 229 -36.10 12.88 -25.03
C PRO A 229 -35.63 11.50 -24.56
N GLU A 230 -36.37 10.91 -23.61
CA GLU A 230 -36.07 9.65 -22.94
C GLU A 230 -35.72 8.53 -23.93
N ALA A 231 -34.44 8.24 -24.06
CA ALA A 231 -33.96 7.04 -24.73
C ALA A 231 -34.29 5.82 -23.86
N PRO A 232 -34.69 4.68 -24.45
CA PRO A 232 -34.92 3.45 -23.70
C PRO A 232 -33.65 3.03 -22.95
N TRP A 233 -33.80 2.79 -21.64
CA TRP A 233 -32.71 2.47 -20.74
C TRP A 233 -31.91 1.26 -21.24
N VAL A 234 -30.61 1.45 -21.48
CA VAL A 234 -29.64 0.39 -21.79
C VAL A 234 -28.80 0.15 -20.54
N ALA A 235 -28.67 -1.09 -20.11
CA ALA A 235 -27.81 -1.47 -18.99
C ALA A 235 -26.35 -1.16 -19.34
N GLN A 236 -25.80 -0.08 -18.79
CA GLN A 236 -24.39 0.28 -18.91
C GLN A 236 -23.70 0.05 -17.57
N THR A 237 -22.47 -0.50 -17.60
CA THR A 237 -21.66 -0.68 -16.41
C THR A 237 -21.36 0.69 -15.78
N PRO A 238 -21.76 0.95 -14.52
CA PRO A 238 -21.54 2.25 -13.90
C PRO A 238 -20.05 2.49 -13.70
N SER A 239 -19.59 3.69 -14.03
CA SER A 239 -18.17 4.07 -14.01
C SER A 239 -17.71 4.63 -12.67
N ASN A 240 -18.66 4.99 -11.79
CA ASN A 240 -18.40 5.53 -10.46
C ASN A 240 -19.54 5.20 -9.47
N ALA A 241 -19.27 5.38 -8.18
CA ALA A 241 -20.20 5.03 -7.09
C ALA A 241 -21.53 5.80 -7.14
N ARG A 242 -21.52 7.05 -7.65
CA ARG A 242 -22.72 7.88 -7.77
C ARG A 242 -23.63 7.38 -8.89
N GLU A 243 -23.06 6.97 -10.02
CA GLU A 243 -23.79 6.31 -11.12
C GLU A 243 -24.38 4.97 -10.69
N LEU A 244 -23.60 4.17 -9.95
CA LEU A 244 -24.07 2.91 -9.38
C LEU A 244 -25.28 3.13 -8.47
N GLU A 245 -25.23 4.15 -7.61
CA GLU A 245 -26.31 4.47 -6.69
C GLU A 245 -27.57 4.95 -7.41
N ALA A 246 -27.40 5.81 -8.43
CA ALA A 246 -28.51 6.27 -9.27
C ALA A 246 -29.16 5.12 -10.05
N GLN A 247 -28.37 4.26 -10.69
CA GLN A 247 -28.87 3.08 -11.41
C GLN A 247 -29.54 2.08 -10.47
N SER A 248 -28.96 1.83 -9.28
CA SER A 248 -29.54 0.93 -8.27
C SER A 248 -30.89 1.44 -7.77
N SER A 249 -31.03 2.76 -7.60
CA SER A 249 -32.28 3.39 -7.16
C SER A 249 -33.36 3.28 -8.25
N LEU A 250 -32.98 3.51 -9.51
CA LEU A 250 -33.89 3.37 -10.66
C LEU A 250 -34.38 1.92 -10.84
N ILE A 251 -33.50 0.93 -10.68
CA ILE A 251 -33.87 -0.49 -10.79
C ILE A 251 -34.79 -0.88 -9.63
N ARG A 252 -34.54 -0.41 -8.39
CA ARG A 252 -35.44 -0.66 -7.25
C ARG A 252 -36.84 -0.12 -7.51
N GLU A 253 -36.94 1.10 -8.04
CA GLU A 253 -38.23 1.73 -8.30
C GLU A 253 -39.03 0.94 -9.36
N ARG A 254 -38.37 0.49 -10.43
CA ARG A 254 -39.01 -0.38 -11.44
C ARG A 254 -39.42 -1.74 -10.89
N VAL A 255 -38.60 -2.35 -10.03
CA VAL A 255 -38.90 -3.64 -9.38
C VAL A 255 -40.08 -3.51 -8.43
N ARG A 256 -40.21 -2.39 -7.70
CA ARG A 256 -41.36 -2.09 -6.83
C ARG A 256 -42.65 -1.86 -7.61
N GLN A 257 -42.56 -1.31 -8.82
CA GLN A 257 -43.71 -1.05 -9.68
C GLN A 257 -44.19 -2.29 -10.47
N HIS A 258 -43.46 -3.41 -10.45
CA HIS A 258 -43.82 -4.63 -11.16
C HIS A 258 -44.83 -5.47 -10.38
N LYS A 259 -46.02 -5.71 -10.95
CA LYS A 259 -47.19 -6.29 -10.25
C LYS A 259 -47.23 -7.84 -10.16
N SER A 260 -46.16 -8.56 -10.44
CA SER A 260 -46.24 -10.02 -10.68
C SER A 260 -45.43 -10.94 -9.77
N SER A 261 -44.64 -10.45 -8.80
CA SER A 261 -43.94 -11.30 -7.81
C SER A 261 -43.41 -10.49 -6.62
N SER A 262 -43.15 -11.14 -5.49
CA SER A 262 -42.57 -10.50 -4.30
C SER A 262 -41.19 -9.89 -4.62
N PRO A 263 -41.00 -8.57 -4.50
CA PRO A 263 -39.78 -7.88 -4.92
C PRO A 263 -38.58 -8.08 -3.96
N ALA A 264 -38.76 -8.83 -2.86
CA ALA A 264 -37.79 -8.91 -1.78
C ALA A 264 -36.43 -9.53 -2.19
N SER A 265 -36.41 -10.65 -2.92
CA SER A 265 -35.12 -11.30 -3.27
C SER A 265 -34.32 -10.54 -4.32
N ILE A 266 -34.99 -9.79 -5.21
CA ILE A 266 -34.34 -8.95 -6.22
C ILE A 266 -33.74 -7.71 -5.56
N ILE A 267 -34.44 -7.11 -4.60
CA ILE A 267 -33.94 -5.98 -3.83
C ILE A 267 -32.71 -6.41 -2.99
N GLU A 268 -32.75 -7.58 -2.35
CA GLU A 268 -31.58 -8.12 -1.64
C GLU A 268 -30.38 -8.36 -2.55
N ALA A 269 -30.59 -8.90 -3.75
CA ALA A 269 -29.52 -9.09 -4.73
C ALA A 269 -28.88 -7.75 -5.17
N ILE A 270 -29.69 -6.70 -5.31
CA ILE A 270 -29.20 -5.34 -5.62
C ILE A 270 -28.43 -4.75 -4.43
N ASP A 271 -28.86 -4.98 -3.19
CA ASP A 271 -28.15 -4.53 -2.00
C ASP A 271 -26.78 -5.22 -1.84
N GLN A 272 -26.70 -6.51 -2.18
CA GLN A 272 -25.43 -7.25 -2.21
C GLN A 272 -24.49 -6.74 -3.30
N LEU A 273 -25.01 -6.42 -4.49
CA LEU A 273 -24.22 -5.79 -5.57
C LEU A 273 -23.73 -4.39 -5.20
N LYS A 274 -24.56 -3.58 -4.53
CA LYS A 274 -24.16 -2.26 -4.04
C LYS A 274 -23.07 -2.37 -2.97
N LYS A 275 -23.19 -3.31 -2.02
CA LYS A 275 -22.14 -3.61 -1.05
C LYS A 275 -20.83 -4.08 -1.71
N GLY A 276 -20.91 -4.81 -2.82
CA GLY A 276 -19.74 -5.26 -3.57
C GLY A 276 -19.07 -4.16 -4.42
N ALA A 277 -19.78 -3.07 -4.73
CA ALA A 277 -19.31 -2.00 -5.61
C ALA A 277 -19.19 -0.62 -4.93
N GLU A 278 -19.51 -0.51 -3.63
CA GLU A 278 -18.91 0.51 -2.77
C GLU A 278 -17.39 0.34 -2.83
N PRO A 279 -16.62 1.39 -3.15
CA PRO A 279 -15.19 1.34 -2.97
C PRO A 279 -14.92 1.30 -1.46
N GLN A 280 -14.84 0.11 -0.88
CA GLN A 280 -13.73 -0.14 0.02
C GLN A 280 -12.51 0.36 -0.75
N ARG A 281 -11.81 1.37 -0.22
CA ARG A 281 -10.56 1.88 -0.76
C ARG A 281 -9.51 0.76 -0.73
N VAL A 282 -9.67 -0.19 -1.64
CA VAL A 282 -8.75 -1.27 -1.92
C VAL A 282 -7.96 -0.76 -3.11
N GLY A 283 -6.90 -0.01 -2.79
CA GLY A 283 -5.80 0.17 -3.72
C GLY A 283 -5.32 -1.23 -4.12
N GLY A 284 -5.62 -1.60 -5.37
CA GLY A 284 -5.24 -2.88 -5.94
C GLY A 284 -3.72 -3.00 -5.99
N ALA A 285 -3.18 -3.87 -5.15
CA ALA A 285 -1.80 -4.33 -5.26
C ALA A 285 -1.81 -5.82 -5.60
N LEU A 286 -1.16 -6.15 -6.71
CA LEU A 286 -0.97 -7.51 -7.20
C LEU A 286 -0.16 -8.34 -6.19
N LYS A 287 -0.80 -9.43 -5.75
CA LYS A 287 -0.34 -10.73 -5.21
C LYS A 287 1.17 -10.93 -4.92
N GLY A 288 1.45 -11.29 -3.67
CA GLY A 288 2.72 -11.84 -3.16
C GLY A 288 3.22 -10.99 -1.98
N VAL A 289 3.50 -11.64 -0.84
CA VAL A 289 3.88 -11.04 0.46
C VAL A 289 4.66 -9.73 0.32
N TYR A 290 4.11 -8.66 0.89
CA TYR A 290 4.65 -7.30 1.06
C TYR A 290 3.61 -6.26 0.57
N ARG A 291 2.92 -5.63 1.54
CA ARG A 291 2.24 -4.35 1.30
C ARG A 291 3.04 -3.31 2.05
N SER A 292 3.65 -2.41 1.29
CA SER A 292 4.12 -1.15 1.84
C SER A 292 2.89 -0.44 2.41
N THR A 293 2.77 -0.40 3.72
CA THR A 293 1.94 0.63 4.35
C THR A 293 2.93 1.74 4.64
N GLU A 294 2.79 2.81 3.87
CA GLU A 294 3.81 3.80 3.62
C GLU A 294 3.97 4.70 4.84
N TYR A 295 5.22 4.85 5.26
CA TYR A 295 5.64 5.77 6.30
C TYR A 295 7.03 6.21 5.92
N LEU A 296 7.23 7.53 5.87
CA LEU A 296 8.55 8.17 5.78
C LEU A 296 8.72 9.06 6.98
#